data_AF-A0A519NS50-F1
#
_entry.id   AF-A0A519NS50-F1
#
_cell.length_a   1.000
_cell.length_b   1.000
_cell.length_c   1.000
_cell.angle_alpha   90.00
_cell.angle_beta   90.00
_cell.angle_gamma   90.00
#
_symmetry.space_group_name_H-M   'P 1'
#
loop_
_entity.id
_entity.type
_entity.pdbx_description
1 polymer ?
#
loop_
_entity_poly.entity_id
_entity_poly.type
_entity_poly.pdbx_seq_one_letter_code
_entity_poly.pdbx_strand_id
1 'polypeptide(L)'
;MKKFYNSGHGFYLPSFFFLKINTSEGLMNLDDLSERSKSTLFHEYIHYIQDITTLYGLGMISQVVDTQKLVNNDILNRADKNIVVPVPIDADSPSGFNMELFNWYEGDAEHDMMGILSIDKIHQISEEVGPEKMKVTSVVVSFTGILGNKDHFNFGAVCISEGMANLIEESLFDDVEGPYFPYQIAKKVCDFIYPELAVDPIHVALICDISLNSSHPGKFFVDFISEMHKKQYMPEKYLDLYDRFESYKFTDINGQSGSIYDHYPQLAELAKSQLKDYFTVSGLDDIRNWFDHIIDMGIKFRVRNISFWVDILNAPSKLIRRDNFVLLTKQFGFPLMSNSKDAFYFSHPKIATDQIVLLRAIQEVNKLLLNGQKGCQMKKFCSYPKSKDITSELCDEPWKRTVLENPCPFSVIWHMWGLAGISPIFND
;
A
#
# COMPACT_ATOMS: atom_id res chain seq x y z
N MET A 1 4.00 1.50 11.66
CA MET A 1 3.77 1.72 10.22
C MET A 1 4.48 2.98 9.76
N LYS A 2 5.53 2.81 8.93
CA LYS A 2 6.19 3.92 8.23
C LYS A 2 5.22 4.47 7.18
N LYS A 3 5.27 5.78 6.92
CA LYS A 3 4.53 6.39 5.80
C LYS A 3 5.14 5.81 4.52
N PHE A 4 4.32 5.22 3.65
CA PHE A 4 4.78 5.01 2.29
C PHE A 4 4.84 6.39 1.63
N TYR A 5 6.08 6.75 1.28
CA TYR A 5 6.58 7.87 0.47
C TYR A 5 5.77 9.15 0.50
N ASN A 6 6.24 10.08 1.34
CA ASN A 6 5.93 11.48 1.16
C ASN A 6 6.76 11.98 -0.02
N SER A 7 6.30 11.73 -1.26
CA SER A 7 6.73 12.58 -2.36
C SER A 7 6.34 14.00 -1.94
N GLY A 8 7.15 15.02 -2.25
CA GLY A 8 6.78 16.40 -1.91
C GLY A 8 5.38 16.80 -2.43
N HIS A 9 4.79 16.00 -3.32
CA HIS A 9 3.58 16.23 -4.07
C HIS A 9 2.37 15.42 -3.56
N GLY A 10 2.54 14.27 -2.91
CA GLY A 10 1.44 13.43 -2.43
C GLY A 10 1.89 12.18 -1.68
N PHE A 11 0.93 11.43 -1.15
CA PHE A 11 1.15 10.07 -0.64
C PHE A 11 -0.15 9.26 -0.55
N TYR A 12 -0.02 7.94 -0.63
CA TYR A 12 -1.03 6.95 -0.30
C TYR A 12 -0.71 6.28 1.06
N LEU A 13 -1.74 5.99 1.85
CA LEU A 13 -1.62 5.18 3.06
C LEU A 13 -2.21 3.78 2.81
N PRO A 14 -1.35 2.76 2.57
CA PRO A 14 -1.78 1.38 2.39
C PRO A 14 -2.61 0.88 3.56
N SER A 15 -3.55 -0.02 3.26
CA SER A 15 -4.48 -0.64 4.20
C SER A 15 -5.49 0.30 4.89
N PHE A 16 -5.33 1.62 4.75
CA PHE A 16 -6.29 2.64 5.22
C PHE A 16 -6.98 3.38 4.09
N PHE A 17 -6.60 3.11 2.85
CA PHE A 17 -7.24 3.63 1.64
C PHE A 17 -7.36 5.16 1.64
N PHE A 18 -6.26 5.84 1.96
CA PHE A 18 -6.22 7.29 2.05
C PHE A 18 -5.16 7.89 1.12
N LEU A 19 -5.58 8.81 0.25
CA LEU A 19 -4.68 9.58 -0.61
C LEU A 19 -4.59 11.02 -0.10
N LYS A 20 -3.39 11.57 -0.10
CA LYS A 20 -3.12 12.99 0.10
C LYS A 20 -2.44 13.53 -1.15
N ILE A 21 -3.01 14.58 -1.73
CA ILE A 21 -2.38 15.33 -2.82
C ILE A 21 -2.05 16.73 -2.30
N ASN A 22 -0.79 17.14 -2.38
CA ASN A 22 -0.30 18.44 -1.92
C ASN A 22 -0.62 19.55 -2.95
N THR A 23 -1.90 19.66 -3.32
CA THR A 23 -2.45 20.73 -4.15
C THR A 23 -3.50 21.53 -3.40
N SER A 24 -3.75 22.76 -3.84
CA SER A 24 -4.85 23.59 -3.34
C SER A 24 -6.17 23.37 -4.08
N GLU A 25 -6.13 22.60 -5.18
CA GLU A 25 -7.22 22.29 -6.09
C GLU A 25 -8.23 21.30 -5.49
N GLY A 26 -9.45 21.27 -6.03
CA GLY A 26 -10.47 20.29 -5.65
C GLY A 26 -10.25 18.97 -6.37
N LEU A 27 -10.40 17.84 -5.65
CA LEU A 27 -10.09 16.51 -6.20
C LEU A 27 -11.32 15.74 -6.75
N MET A 28 -12.52 16.34 -6.76
CA MET A 28 -13.73 15.64 -7.24
C MET A 28 -13.77 15.45 -8.75
N ASN A 29 -13.23 16.42 -9.50
CA ASN A 29 -13.30 16.46 -10.95
C ASN A 29 -11.89 16.50 -11.52
N LEU A 30 -11.53 15.45 -12.27
CA LEU A 30 -10.19 15.32 -12.84
C LEU A 30 -9.90 16.41 -13.87
N ASP A 31 -10.92 16.93 -14.56
CA ASP A 31 -10.76 17.96 -15.59
C ASP A 31 -10.37 19.33 -15.00
N ASP A 32 -10.65 19.55 -13.70
CA ASP A 32 -10.33 20.78 -12.99
C ASP A 32 -8.90 20.78 -12.42
N LEU A 33 -8.19 19.63 -12.50
CA LEU A 33 -6.82 19.49 -12.01
C LEU A 33 -5.80 19.93 -13.06
N SER A 34 -4.79 20.68 -12.63
CA SER A 34 -3.56 20.84 -13.38
C SER A 34 -2.93 19.48 -13.72
N GLU A 35 -2.19 19.41 -14.83
CA GLU A 35 -1.54 18.17 -15.27
C GLU A 35 -0.62 17.58 -14.20
N ARG A 36 0.10 18.43 -13.46
CA ARG A 36 0.94 17.99 -12.33
C ARG A 36 0.11 17.32 -11.23
N SER A 37 -0.96 17.96 -10.76
CA SER A 37 -1.80 17.38 -9.71
C SER A 37 -2.53 16.12 -10.17
N LYS A 38 -2.90 16.05 -11.45
CA LYS A 38 -3.49 14.86 -12.06
C LYS A 38 -2.49 13.71 -12.15
N SER A 39 -1.24 14.01 -12.52
CA SER A 39 -0.13 13.05 -12.55
C SER A 39 0.11 12.45 -11.16
N THR A 40 0.29 13.31 -10.14
CA THR A 40 0.43 12.86 -8.76
C THR A 40 -0.79 12.07 -8.27
N LEU A 41 -2.01 12.51 -8.57
CA LEU A 41 -3.21 11.76 -8.21
C LEU A 41 -3.22 10.37 -8.84
N PHE A 42 -2.81 10.24 -10.10
CA PHE A 42 -2.76 8.95 -10.79
C PHE A 42 -1.67 8.06 -10.19
N HIS A 43 -0.51 8.62 -9.82
CA HIS A 43 0.54 7.90 -9.08
C HIS A 43 -0.01 7.28 -7.79
N GLU A 44 -0.59 8.11 -6.91
CA GLU A 44 -1.14 7.64 -5.64
C GLU A 44 -2.33 6.68 -5.84
N TYR A 45 -3.08 6.86 -6.93
CA TYR A 45 -4.16 5.96 -7.30
C TYR A 45 -3.65 4.58 -7.77
N ILE A 46 -2.49 4.51 -8.44
CA ILE A 46 -1.86 3.23 -8.78
C ILE A 46 -1.53 2.46 -7.51
N HIS A 47 -1.02 3.10 -6.45
CA HIS A 47 -0.82 2.46 -5.16
C HIS A 47 -2.11 1.93 -4.54
N TYR A 48 -3.20 2.69 -4.62
CA TYR A 48 -4.52 2.20 -4.21
C TYR A 48 -4.93 0.94 -4.97
N ILE A 49 -4.74 0.91 -6.30
CA ILE A 49 -5.03 -0.28 -7.11
C ILE A 49 -4.09 -1.44 -6.75
N GLN A 50 -2.81 -1.20 -6.53
CA GLN A 50 -1.85 -2.23 -6.08
C GLN A 50 -2.30 -2.85 -4.75
N ASP A 51 -2.78 -2.05 -3.81
CA ASP A 51 -3.20 -2.49 -2.47
C ASP A 51 -4.35 -3.52 -2.52
N ILE A 52 -5.32 -3.30 -3.41
CA ILE A 52 -6.51 -4.16 -3.55
C ILE A 52 -6.42 -5.17 -4.69
N THR A 53 -5.38 -5.12 -5.51
CA THR A 53 -5.20 -6.02 -6.67
C THR A 53 -3.94 -6.88 -6.59
N THR A 54 -3.14 -6.85 -5.52
CA THR A 54 -1.92 -7.68 -5.44
C THR A 54 -1.91 -8.55 -4.20
N LEU A 55 -1.27 -9.72 -4.26
CA LEU A 55 -1.08 -10.56 -3.07
C LEU A 55 -0.34 -9.80 -1.96
N TYR A 56 0.66 -9.01 -2.32
CA TYR A 56 1.42 -8.21 -1.37
C TYR A 56 0.52 -7.16 -0.67
N GLY A 57 -0.27 -6.40 -1.42
CA GLY A 57 -1.21 -5.41 -0.87
C GLY A 57 -2.26 -6.02 0.06
N LEU A 58 -2.91 -7.10 -0.37
CA LEU A 58 -3.88 -7.83 0.47
C LEU A 58 -3.23 -8.42 1.72
N GLY A 59 -2.01 -8.93 1.60
CA GLY A 59 -1.21 -9.41 2.74
C GLY A 59 -0.92 -8.29 3.74
N MET A 60 -0.56 -7.10 3.26
CA MET A 60 -0.38 -5.91 4.11
C MET A 60 -1.67 -5.52 4.83
N ILE A 61 -2.82 -5.54 4.14
CA ILE A 61 -4.13 -5.31 4.77
C ILE A 61 -4.36 -6.29 5.92
N SER A 62 -4.21 -7.58 5.66
CA SER A 62 -4.39 -8.62 6.68
C SER A 62 -3.45 -8.41 7.87
N GLN A 63 -2.18 -8.11 7.59
CA GLN A 63 -1.17 -7.89 8.62
C GLN A 63 -1.50 -6.69 9.51
N VAL A 64 -1.91 -5.56 8.92
CA VAL A 64 -2.26 -4.34 9.66
C VAL A 64 -3.48 -4.58 10.54
N VAL A 65 -4.50 -5.27 10.03
CA VAL A 65 -5.71 -5.57 10.82
C VAL A 65 -5.39 -6.50 11.98
N ASP A 66 -4.68 -7.60 11.73
CA ASP A 66 -4.38 -8.58 12.78
C ASP A 66 -3.48 -8.01 13.87
N THR A 67 -2.50 -7.18 13.48
CA THR A 67 -1.68 -6.43 14.44
C THR A 67 -2.55 -5.53 15.32
N GLN A 68 -3.52 -4.83 14.74
CA GLN A 68 -4.42 -3.97 15.50
C GLN A 68 -5.33 -4.77 16.43
N LYS A 69 -5.84 -5.93 16.00
CA LYS A 69 -6.64 -6.83 16.84
C LYS A 69 -5.84 -7.39 18.01
N LEU A 70 -4.59 -7.82 17.77
CA LEU A 70 -3.69 -8.29 18.82
C LEU A 70 -3.50 -7.23 19.89
N VAL A 71 -3.10 -6.02 19.49
CA VAL A 71 -2.88 -4.91 20.41
C VAL A 71 -4.15 -4.52 21.16
N ASN A 72 -5.31 -4.50 20.50
CA ASN A 72 -6.58 -4.22 21.18
C ASN A 72 -6.90 -5.29 22.24
N ASN A 73 -6.77 -6.57 21.90
CA ASN A 73 -7.01 -7.67 22.83
C ASN A 73 -6.05 -7.63 24.03
N ASP A 74 -4.77 -7.34 23.79
CA ASP A 74 -3.77 -7.22 24.84
C ASP A 74 -4.11 -6.08 25.81
N ILE A 75 -4.60 -4.95 25.31
CA ILE A 75 -5.04 -3.82 26.15
C ILE A 75 -6.28 -4.20 26.98
N LEU A 76 -7.29 -4.82 26.35
CA LEU A 76 -8.54 -5.16 27.03
C LEU A 76 -8.33 -6.15 28.18
N ASN A 77 -7.38 -7.07 28.05
CA ASN A 77 -7.04 -8.08 29.05
C ASN A 77 -6.17 -7.56 30.21
N ARG A 78 -5.69 -6.31 30.17
CA ARG A 78 -4.92 -5.73 31.27
C ARG A 78 -5.81 -5.31 32.44
N ALA A 79 -5.31 -5.54 33.66
CA ALA A 79 -5.93 -5.03 34.88
C ALA A 79 -5.77 -3.50 35.00
N ASP A 80 -4.57 -2.98 34.72
CA ASP A 80 -4.32 -1.53 34.65
C ASP A 80 -4.89 -0.96 33.35
N LYS A 81 -5.63 0.14 33.48
CA LYS A 81 -6.24 0.86 32.36
C LYS A 81 -5.38 2.02 31.89
N ASN A 82 -4.24 2.27 32.54
CA ASN A 82 -3.18 3.09 32.00
C ASN A 82 -2.24 2.21 31.16
N ILE A 83 -2.07 2.56 29.88
CA ILE A 83 -1.25 1.79 28.96
C ILE A 83 -0.05 2.59 28.50
N VAL A 84 1.14 2.01 28.59
CA VAL A 84 2.33 2.63 27.99
C VAL A 84 2.24 2.52 26.47
N VAL A 85 2.44 3.64 25.77
CA VAL A 85 2.52 3.70 24.30
C VAL A 85 3.95 4.10 23.84
N PRO A 86 4.47 3.52 22.75
CA PRO A 86 3.85 2.47 21.93
C PRO A 86 3.68 1.14 22.69
N VAL A 87 2.59 0.42 22.39
CA VAL A 87 2.31 -0.89 22.94
C VAL A 87 3.28 -1.89 22.31
N PRO A 88 4.13 -2.57 23.10
CA PRO A 88 5.06 -3.54 22.55
C PRO A 88 4.30 -4.73 21.96
N ILE A 89 4.74 -5.19 20.80
CA ILE A 89 4.26 -6.41 20.17
C ILE A 89 5.30 -7.49 20.43
N ASP A 90 4.84 -8.63 20.93
CA ASP A 90 5.69 -9.80 21.10
C ASP A 90 6.15 -10.32 19.73
N ALA A 91 7.46 -10.38 19.51
CA ALA A 91 8.06 -10.85 18.27
C ALA A 91 7.74 -12.33 18.00
N ASP A 92 7.50 -13.13 19.05
CA ASP A 92 7.15 -14.54 18.93
C ASP A 92 5.64 -14.76 18.68
N SER A 93 4.82 -13.70 18.77
CA SER A 93 3.40 -13.78 18.39
C SER A 93 3.24 -13.92 16.87
N PRO A 94 2.15 -14.54 16.37
CA PRO A 94 1.91 -14.64 14.93
C PRO A 94 1.96 -13.29 14.20
N SER A 95 1.40 -12.22 14.80
CA SER A 95 1.46 -10.89 14.22
C SER A 95 2.87 -10.29 14.27
N GLY A 96 3.60 -10.46 15.37
CA GLY A 96 4.99 -9.99 15.51
C GLY A 96 5.92 -10.67 14.50
N PHE A 97 5.80 -11.98 14.35
CA PHE A 97 6.56 -12.75 13.35
C PHE A 97 6.21 -12.30 11.93
N ASN A 98 4.92 -12.14 11.59
CA ASN A 98 4.56 -11.62 10.27
C ASN A 98 5.04 -10.18 10.05
N MET A 99 5.07 -9.31 11.07
CA MET A 99 5.64 -7.96 10.95
C MET A 99 7.12 -8.05 10.58
N GLU A 100 7.86 -8.95 11.22
CA GLU A 100 9.26 -9.20 10.90
C GLU A 100 9.42 -9.64 9.45
N LEU A 101 8.63 -10.63 9.00
CA LEU A 101 8.64 -11.10 7.61
C LEU A 101 8.36 -9.97 6.61
N PHE A 102 7.37 -9.13 6.86
CA PHE A 102 7.07 -7.99 5.99
C PHE A 102 8.21 -6.98 5.90
N ASN A 103 8.94 -6.73 6.99
CA ASN A 103 10.14 -5.87 6.93
C ASN A 103 11.21 -6.42 5.98
N TRP A 104 11.37 -7.75 5.94
CA TRP A 104 12.27 -8.41 4.98
C TRP A 104 11.77 -8.29 3.54
N TYR A 105 10.45 -8.41 3.32
CA TYR A 105 9.85 -8.35 1.99
C TYR A 105 9.74 -6.94 1.42
N GLU A 106 9.60 -5.93 2.28
CA GLU A 106 9.56 -4.50 1.92
C GLU A 106 10.84 -4.05 1.23
N GLY A 107 12.00 -4.50 1.74
CA GLY A 107 13.30 -3.96 1.36
C GLY A 107 13.52 -2.54 1.92
N ASP A 108 14.55 -1.86 1.42
CA ASP A 108 14.88 -0.53 1.90
C ASP A 108 13.89 0.50 1.36
N ALA A 109 13.36 1.31 2.27
CA ALA A 109 12.36 2.32 1.96
C ALA A 109 12.98 3.60 1.36
N GLU A 110 14.05 4.07 1.99
CA GLU A 110 14.70 5.33 1.66
C GLU A 110 16.20 5.08 1.52
N HIS A 111 16.83 5.84 0.63
CA HIS A 111 18.27 5.81 0.46
C HIS A 111 18.75 7.20 0.02
N ASP A 112 19.81 7.70 0.66
CA ASP A 112 20.41 8.99 0.33
C ASP A 112 21.30 8.85 -0.93
N MET A 113 20.66 8.60 -2.07
CA MET A 113 21.32 8.53 -3.37
C MET A 113 20.70 9.49 -4.37
N MET A 114 21.56 10.22 -5.09
CA MET A 114 21.15 11.07 -6.22
C MET A 114 20.90 10.26 -7.51
N GLY A 115 21.47 9.06 -7.60
CA GLY A 115 21.40 8.22 -8.79
C GLY A 115 22.43 7.10 -8.79
N ILE A 116 22.16 6.06 -9.58
CA ILE A 116 23.07 4.93 -9.80
C ILE A 116 23.77 5.09 -11.15
N LEU A 117 25.11 5.09 -11.14
CA LEU A 117 25.94 5.03 -12.34
C LEU A 117 25.96 3.60 -12.89
N SER A 118 26.26 2.62 -12.04
CA SER A 118 26.27 1.20 -12.38
C SER A 118 25.82 0.35 -11.20
N ILE A 119 25.05 -0.70 -11.47
CA ILE A 119 24.90 -1.81 -10.53
C ILE A 119 26.14 -2.69 -10.68
N ASP A 120 26.81 -2.94 -9.56
CA ASP A 120 28.04 -3.74 -9.53
C ASP A 120 27.70 -5.23 -9.38
N LYS A 121 26.67 -5.54 -8.57
CA LYS A 121 26.26 -6.90 -8.28
C LYS A 121 24.85 -6.95 -7.70
N ILE A 122 24.10 -7.99 -8.07
CA ILE A 122 22.89 -8.42 -7.37
C ILE A 122 23.14 -9.81 -6.79
N HIS A 123 22.79 -10.02 -5.52
CA HIS A 123 22.86 -11.34 -4.90
C HIS A 123 21.75 -11.53 -3.87
N GLN A 124 21.44 -12.80 -3.62
CA GLN A 124 20.42 -13.21 -2.65
C GLN A 124 21.12 -13.69 -1.37
N ILE A 125 20.72 -13.15 -0.23
CA ILE A 125 21.17 -13.56 1.11
C ILE A 125 19.99 -14.18 1.82
N SER A 126 20.16 -15.36 2.41
CA SER A 126 19.10 -16.02 3.16
C SER A 126 19.42 -16.12 4.65
N GLU A 127 18.41 -15.89 5.48
CA GLU A 127 18.49 -16.00 6.95
C GLU A 127 17.29 -16.80 7.49
N GLU A 128 17.46 -17.40 8.66
CA GLU A 128 16.36 -18.06 9.39
C GLU A 128 15.73 -17.05 10.35
N VAL A 129 14.43 -16.84 10.22
CA VAL A 129 13.67 -15.82 10.94
C VAL A 129 12.57 -16.47 11.78
N GLY A 130 12.33 -15.89 12.96
CA GLY A 130 11.27 -16.29 13.88
C GLY A 130 11.44 -17.66 14.56
N PRO A 131 10.46 -18.05 15.40
CA PRO A 131 10.53 -19.25 16.22
C PRO A 131 10.55 -20.55 15.39
N GLU A 132 9.93 -20.53 14.22
CA GLU A 132 9.91 -21.67 13.29
C GLU A 132 11.13 -21.73 12.36
N LYS A 133 12.08 -20.79 12.50
CA LYS A 133 13.30 -20.72 11.66
C LYS A 133 12.99 -20.72 10.17
N MET A 134 12.00 -19.94 9.77
CA MET A 134 11.62 -19.82 8.36
C MET A 134 12.76 -19.19 7.58
N LYS A 135 13.16 -19.80 6.47
CA LYS A 135 14.20 -19.26 5.60
C LYS A 135 13.66 -18.13 4.74
N VAL A 136 14.08 -16.90 5.03
CA VAL A 136 13.74 -15.67 4.30
C VAL A 136 14.92 -15.25 3.42
N THR A 137 14.71 -14.55 2.29
CA THR A 137 15.78 -14.23 1.34
C THR A 137 15.76 -12.77 0.86
N SER A 138 16.66 -11.94 1.38
CA SER A 138 16.86 -10.59 0.85
C SER A 138 17.58 -10.57 -0.49
N VAL A 139 17.17 -9.64 -1.35
CA VAL A 139 17.89 -9.30 -2.59
C VAL A 139 18.74 -8.06 -2.32
N VAL A 140 20.06 -8.23 -2.26
CA VAL A 140 21.00 -7.13 -2.03
C VAL A 140 21.56 -6.64 -3.37
N VAL A 141 21.38 -5.35 -3.64
CA VAL A 141 21.89 -4.66 -4.82
C VAL A 141 23.06 -3.79 -4.40
N SER A 142 24.27 -4.13 -4.85
CA SER A 142 25.47 -3.31 -4.67
C SER A 142 25.69 -2.45 -5.91
N PHE A 143 26.03 -1.18 -5.72
CA PHE A 143 26.10 -0.20 -6.80
C PHE A 143 27.21 0.84 -6.60
N THR A 144 27.59 1.46 -7.71
CA THR A 144 28.37 2.70 -7.74
C THR A 144 27.44 3.87 -8.10
N GLY A 145 27.35 4.86 -7.21
CA GLY A 145 26.55 6.06 -7.38
C GLY A 145 27.15 7.03 -8.40
N ILE A 146 26.36 8.00 -8.87
CA ILE A 146 26.83 9.02 -9.84
C ILE A 146 27.97 9.91 -9.30
N LEU A 147 28.12 9.99 -7.97
CA LEU A 147 29.22 10.69 -7.31
C LEU A 147 30.45 9.78 -7.09
N GLY A 148 30.42 8.53 -7.57
CA GLY A 148 31.49 7.55 -7.45
C GLY A 148 31.54 6.80 -6.12
N ASN A 149 30.64 7.08 -5.18
CA ASN A 149 30.51 6.34 -3.93
C ASN A 149 29.98 4.93 -4.20
N LYS A 150 30.50 3.93 -3.48
CA LYS A 150 29.99 2.56 -3.52
C LYS A 150 29.09 2.32 -2.32
N ASP A 151 27.95 1.70 -2.56
CA ASP A 151 27.00 1.35 -1.51
C ASP A 151 26.11 0.18 -1.92
N HIS A 152 25.12 -0.14 -1.09
CA HIS A 152 24.15 -1.20 -1.29
C HIS A 152 22.79 -0.84 -0.70
N PHE A 153 21.76 -1.55 -1.15
CA PHE A 153 20.42 -1.51 -0.57
C PHE A 153 19.72 -2.87 -0.73
N ASN A 154 18.68 -3.11 0.07
CA ASN A 154 17.79 -4.24 -0.08
C ASN A 154 16.67 -3.93 -1.07
N PHE A 155 16.61 -4.67 -2.18
CA PHE A 155 15.55 -4.54 -3.18
C PHE A 155 14.33 -5.38 -2.78
N GLY A 156 13.19 -4.72 -2.61
CA GLY A 156 11.96 -5.35 -2.15
C GLY A 156 10.70 -4.70 -2.71
N ALA A 157 9.57 -4.97 -2.04
CA ALA A 157 8.26 -4.54 -2.47
C ALA A 157 8.15 -3.02 -2.66
N VAL A 158 8.85 -2.21 -1.85
CA VAL A 158 8.90 -0.75 -2.00
C VAL A 158 9.39 -0.35 -3.39
N CYS A 159 10.57 -0.84 -3.78
CA CYS A 159 11.21 -0.46 -5.05
C CYS A 159 10.37 -0.91 -6.24
N ILE A 160 9.61 -1.98 -6.07
CA ILE A 160 8.71 -2.54 -7.07
C ILE A 160 7.41 -1.74 -7.14
N SER A 161 6.77 -1.40 -6.02
CA SER A 161 5.50 -0.66 -6.00
C SER A 161 5.67 0.76 -6.52
N GLU A 162 6.70 1.47 -6.06
CA GLU A 162 7.05 2.83 -6.48
C GLU A 162 7.56 2.85 -7.92
N GLY A 163 8.40 1.87 -8.29
CA GLY A 163 8.86 1.72 -9.67
C GLY A 163 7.70 1.48 -10.64
N MET A 164 6.75 0.61 -10.28
CA MET A 164 5.53 0.39 -11.06
C MET A 164 4.70 1.66 -11.19
N ALA A 165 4.43 2.36 -10.09
CA ALA A 165 3.64 3.59 -10.10
C ALA A 165 4.29 4.66 -10.99
N ASN A 166 5.58 4.89 -10.83
CA ASN A 166 6.33 5.84 -11.65
C ASN A 166 6.36 5.45 -13.14
N LEU A 167 6.64 4.19 -13.48
CA LEU A 167 6.69 3.74 -14.89
C LEU A 167 5.33 3.85 -15.58
N ILE A 168 4.24 3.53 -14.85
CA ILE A 168 2.89 3.73 -15.37
C ILE A 168 2.61 5.23 -15.49
N GLU A 169 2.95 6.06 -14.51
CA GLU A 169 2.78 7.51 -14.57
C GLU A 169 3.50 8.13 -15.78
N GLU A 170 4.77 7.79 -16.02
CA GLU A 170 5.57 8.21 -17.19
C GLU A 170 4.94 7.76 -18.52
N SER A 171 4.20 6.64 -18.51
CA SER A 171 3.46 6.15 -19.67
C SER A 171 2.17 6.93 -19.95
N LEU A 172 1.69 7.72 -18.97
CA LEU A 172 0.44 8.49 -19.00
C LEU A 172 0.67 9.99 -19.17
N PHE A 173 1.76 10.53 -18.62
CA PHE A 173 2.07 11.96 -18.57
C PHE A 173 3.46 12.27 -19.13
N ASP A 174 3.66 13.48 -19.65
CA ASP A 174 4.94 13.93 -20.20
C ASP A 174 5.88 14.50 -19.13
N ASP A 175 5.34 15.23 -18.17
CA ASP A 175 6.09 15.87 -17.10
C ASP A 175 5.83 15.17 -15.76
N VAL A 176 6.59 14.11 -15.49
CA VAL A 176 6.56 13.36 -14.23
C VAL A 176 7.70 13.82 -13.33
N GLU A 177 7.36 14.17 -12.08
CA GLU A 177 8.31 14.57 -11.06
C GLU A 177 8.38 13.50 -9.97
N GLY A 178 9.59 13.15 -9.53
CA GLY A 178 9.77 12.18 -8.45
C GLY A 178 11.23 12.06 -8.03
N PRO A 179 11.50 11.52 -6.83
CA PRO A 179 12.86 11.21 -6.41
C PRO A 179 13.44 10.07 -7.26
N TYR A 180 14.77 9.95 -7.31
CA TYR A 180 15.40 8.84 -8.01
C TYR A 180 15.15 7.50 -7.31
N PHE A 181 15.43 7.43 -6.01
CA PHE A 181 15.12 6.28 -5.17
C PHE A 181 13.77 6.53 -4.47
N PRO A 182 12.85 5.55 -4.42
CA PRO A 182 12.92 4.20 -5.02
C PRO A 182 12.44 4.10 -6.50
N TYR A 183 12.03 5.21 -7.13
CA TYR A 183 11.21 5.20 -8.37
C TYR A 183 11.92 4.57 -9.57
N GLN A 184 13.22 4.83 -9.73
CA GLN A 184 14.00 4.38 -10.88
C GLN A 184 14.62 2.99 -10.66
N ILE A 185 14.45 2.41 -9.48
CA ILE A 185 15.22 1.24 -9.05
C ILE A 185 14.78 -0.04 -9.76
N ALA A 186 13.47 -0.29 -9.90
CA ALA A 186 12.98 -1.47 -10.61
C ALA A 186 13.50 -1.52 -12.06
N LYS A 187 13.51 -0.38 -12.75
CA LYS A 187 14.06 -0.26 -14.12
C LYS A 187 15.56 -0.53 -14.15
N LYS A 188 16.34 0.01 -13.20
CA LYS A 188 17.79 -0.23 -13.11
C LYS A 188 18.14 -1.67 -12.80
N VAL A 189 17.39 -2.32 -11.91
CA VAL A 189 17.55 -3.74 -11.60
C VAL A 189 17.23 -4.59 -12.84
N CYS A 190 16.14 -4.31 -13.55
CA CYS A 190 15.82 -5.00 -14.80
C CYS A 190 16.92 -4.81 -15.86
N ASP A 191 17.37 -3.58 -16.06
CA ASP A 191 18.43 -3.21 -17.01
C ASP A 191 19.74 -3.95 -16.73
N PHE A 192 20.11 -4.12 -15.46
CA PHE A 192 21.29 -4.91 -15.09
C PHE A 192 21.14 -6.40 -15.40
N ILE A 193 19.95 -6.98 -15.17
CA ILE A 193 19.73 -8.43 -15.32
C ILE A 193 19.50 -8.80 -16.79
N TYR A 194 18.70 -8.01 -17.52
CA TYR A 194 18.30 -8.27 -18.89
C TYR A 194 18.07 -6.94 -19.66
N PRO A 195 19.15 -6.30 -20.14
CA PRO A 195 19.10 -4.96 -20.75
C PRO A 195 18.09 -4.82 -21.89
N GLU A 196 17.99 -5.82 -22.76
CA GLU A 196 17.10 -5.83 -23.93
C GLU A 196 15.62 -5.74 -23.52
N LEU A 197 15.26 -6.37 -22.40
CA LEU A 197 13.91 -6.32 -21.84
C LEU A 197 13.60 -4.94 -21.25
N ALA A 198 14.58 -4.32 -20.59
CA ALA A 198 14.45 -3.04 -19.88
C ALA A 198 14.37 -1.80 -20.80
N VAL A 199 14.66 -1.97 -22.10
CA VAL A 199 14.50 -0.92 -23.11
C VAL A 199 13.07 -0.40 -23.14
N ASP A 200 12.09 -1.30 -22.99
CA ASP A 200 10.68 -0.93 -22.92
C ASP A 200 10.23 -0.81 -21.45
N PRO A 201 9.94 0.40 -20.95
CA PRO A 201 9.51 0.61 -19.57
C PRO A 201 8.18 -0.10 -19.24
N ILE A 202 7.33 -0.39 -20.25
CA ILE A 202 6.08 -1.12 -20.03
C ILE A 202 6.38 -2.56 -19.62
N HIS A 203 7.39 -3.23 -20.20
CA HIS A 203 7.80 -4.56 -19.74
C HIS A 203 8.16 -4.53 -18.24
N VAL A 204 8.93 -3.54 -17.82
CA VAL A 204 9.33 -3.40 -16.42
C VAL A 204 8.12 -3.16 -15.52
N ALA A 205 7.19 -2.29 -15.91
CA ALA A 205 5.97 -2.03 -15.15
C ALA A 205 5.11 -3.29 -14.95
N LEU A 206 4.94 -4.09 -16.01
CA LEU A 206 4.19 -5.35 -15.96
C LEU A 206 4.90 -6.42 -15.12
N ILE A 207 6.23 -6.49 -15.15
CA ILE A 207 6.99 -7.39 -14.28
C ILE A 207 6.88 -6.95 -12.82
N CYS A 208 6.79 -5.65 -12.53
CA CYS A 208 6.51 -5.18 -11.18
C CYS A 208 5.13 -5.64 -10.70
N ASP A 209 4.09 -5.49 -11.53
CA ASP A 209 2.74 -5.97 -11.23
C ASP A 209 2.71 -7.48 -10.95
N ILE A 210 3.36 -8.26 -11.81
CA ILE A 210 3.54 -9.71 -11.65
C ILE A 210 4.25 -10.03 -10.32
N SER A 211 5.32 -9.30 -9.98
CA SER A 211 6.12 -9.55 -8.79
C SER A 211 5.39 -9.25 -7.48
N LEU A 212 4.53 -8.23 -7.47
CA LEU A 212 3.65 -7.92 -6.33
C LEU A 212 2.59 -9.00 -6.08
N ASN A 213 2.36 -9.90 -7.05
CA ASN A 213 1.55 -11.10 -6.86
C ASN A 213 2.39 -12.30 -6.35
N SER A 214 3.35 -12.01 -5.48
CA SER A 214 4.08 -12.99 -4.70
C SER A 214 4.25 -12.46 -3.27
N SER A 215 4.40 -13.35 -2.29
CA SER A 215 4.69 -12.95 -0.91
C SER A 215 6.08 -12.32 -0.75
N HIS A 216 6.98 -12.51 -1.72
CA HIS A 216 8.36 -12.01 -1.68
C HIS A 216 8.72 -11.26 -2.98
N PRO A 217 8.16 -10.07 -3.22
CA PRO A 217 8.22 -9.39 -4.51
C PRO A 217 9.64 -9.18 -5.04
N GLY A 218 10.57 -8.72 -4.20
CA GLY A 218 11.97 -8.48 -4.58
C GLY A 218 12.66 -9.71 -5.17
N LYS A 219 12.52 -10.86 -4.49
CA LYS A 219 13.08 -12.13 -4.93
C LYS A 219 12.42 -12.62 -6.21
N PHE A 220 11.10 -12.59 -6.27
CA PHE A 220 10.35 -13.03 -7.45
C PHE A 220 10.74 -12.23 -8.69
N PHE A 221 10.83 -10.90 -8.57
CA PHE A 221 11.25 -10.01 -9.65
C PHE A 221 12.60 -10.43 -10.26
N VAL A 222 13.63 -10.59 -9.41
CA VAL A 222 14.97 -10.98 -9.85
C VAL A 222 14.98 -12.37 -10.47
N ASP A 223 14.30 -13.35 -9.85
CA ASP A 223 14.25 -14.72 -10.35
C ASP A 223 13.53 -14.82 -11.69
N PHE A 224 12.39 -14.15 -11.83
CA PHE A 224 11.57 -14.16 -13.05
C PHE A 224 12.36 -13.63 -14.25
N ILE A 225 13.00 -12.46 -14.11
CA ILE A 225 13.81 -11.86 -15.18
C ILE A 225 15.06 -12.69 -15.46
N SER A 226 15.73 -13.18 -14.40
CA SER A 226 16.92 -14.02 -14.57
C SER A 226 16.60 -15.32 -15.30
N GLU A 227 15.43 -15.92 -15.05
CA GLU A 227 14.98 -17.11 -15.76
C GLU A 227 14.69 -16.81 -17.23
N MET A 228 14.01 -15.69 -17.52
CA MET A 228 13.77 -15.24 -18.89
C MET A 228 15.08 -15.03 -19.66
N HIS A 229 16.03 -14.32 -19.06
CA HIS A 229 17.34 -14.06 -19.67
C HIS A 229 18.11 -15.36 -19.92
N LYS A 230 18.17 -16.26 -18.93
CA LYS A 230 18.82 -17.58 -19.08
C LYS A 230 18.22 -18.42 -20.20
N LYS A 231 16.91 -18.32 -20.41
CA LYS A 231 16.17 -19.02 -21.47
C LYS A 231 16.17 -18.24 -22.79
N GLN A 232 16.81 -17.07 -22.85
CA GLN A 232 16.79 -16.15 -24.00
C GLN A 232 15.37 -15.86 -24.47
N TYR A 233 14.43 -15.80 -23.54
CA TYR A 233 13.03 -15.54 -23.84
C TYR A 233 12.80 -14.03 -23.87
N MET A 234 12.26 -13.53 -24.98
CA MET A 234 11.80 -12.15 -25.13
C MET A 234 10.31 -12.22 -25.49
N PRO A 235 9.41 -11.54 -24.75
CA PRO A 235 7.99 -11.51 -25.09
C PRO A 235 7.79 -10.82 -26.44
N GLU A 236 6.96 -11.41 -27.31
CA GLU A 236 6.54 -10.76 -28.56
C GLU A 236 5.45 -9.72 -28.30
N LYS A 237 4.64 -9.96 -27.26
CA LYS A 237 3.56 -9.09 -26.80
C LYS A 237 3.61 -8.98 -25.29
N TYR A 238 3.10 -7.86 -24.76
CA TYR A 238 2.96 -7.64 -23.32
C TYR A 238 2.18 -8.74 -22.59
N LEU A 239 1.20 -9.36 -23.24
CA LEU A 239 0.41 -10.44 -22.66
C LEU A 239 1.25 -11.68 -22.36
N ASP A 240 2.30 -11.94 -23.14
CA ASP A 240 3.12 -13.16 -23.00
C ASP A 240 3.85 -13.21 -21.64
N LEU A 241 4.08 -12.05 -21.01
CA LEU A 241 4.61 -11.97 -19.63
C LEU A 241 3.64 -12.60 -18.62
N TYR A 242 2.33 -12.35 -18.78
CA TYR A 242 1.30 -12.92 -17.92
C TYR A 242 1.08 -14.40 -18.22
N ASP A 243 1.05 -14.81 -19.50
CA ASP A 243 0.96 -16.22 -19.88
C ASP A 243 2.09 -17.04 -19.24
N ARG A 244 3.29 -16.47 -19.18
CA ARG A 244 4.43 -17.06 -18.48
C ARG A 244 4.22 -17.09 -16.97
N PHE A 245 3.78 -15.99 -16.38
CA PHE A 245 3.50 -15.91 -14.94
C PHE A 245 2.47 -16.94 -14.47
N GLU A 246 1.43 -17.22 -15.26
CA GLU A 246 0.40 -18.21 -14.92
C GLU A 246 0.93 -19.64 -14.78
N SER A 247 2.09 -19.94 -15.38
CA SER A 247 2.76 -21.24 -15.23
C SER A 247 3.40 -21.43 -13.85
N TYR A 248 3.57 -20.37 -13.07
CA TYR A 248 4.15 -20.45 -11.73
C TYR A 248 3.14 -21.02 -10.73
N LYS A 249 3.68 -21.83 -9.82
CA LYS A 249 2.95 -22.32 -8.65
C LYS A 249 3.65 -21.84 -7.39
N PHE A 250 2.86 -21.39 -6.43
CA PHE A 250 3.29 -20.92 -5.13
C PHE A 250 2.84 -21.93 -4.08
N THR A 251 3.74 -22.21 -3.14
CA THR A 251 3.46 -23.08 -2.00
C THR A 251 3.22 -22.21 -0.77
N ASP A 252 2.08 -22.41 -0.11
CA ASP A 252 1.79 -21.74 1.14
C ASP A 252 2.53 -22.39 2.34
N ILE A 253 2.36 -21.81 3.52
CA ILE A 253 2.98 -22.31 4.76
C ILE A 253 2.53 -23.73 5.15
N ASN A 254 1.37 -24.18 4.66
CA ASN A 254 0.83 -25.52 4.91
C ASN A 254 1.29 -26.54 3.86
N GLY A 255 2.14 -26.13 2.91
CA GLY A 255 2.61 -26.98 1.82
C GLY A 255 1.61 -27.11 0.67
N GLN A 256 0.52 -26.35 0.67
CA GLN A 256 -0.44 -26.34 -0.43
C GLN A 256 0.11 -25.55 -1.61
N SER A 257 0.26 -26.22 -2.74
CA SER A 257 0.69 -25.61 -4.00
C SER A 257 -0.51 -25.14 -4.83
N GLY A 258 -0.44 -23.92 -5.33
CA GLY A 258 -1.52 -23.27 -6.08
C GLY A 258 -0.99 -22.18 -7.01
N SER A 259 -1.78 -21.80 -7.99
CA SER A 259 -1.52 -20.60 -8.81
C SER A 259 -2.05 -19.35 -8.14
N ILE A 260 -1.80 -18.19 -8.75
CA ILE A 260 -2.45 -16.94 -8.35
C ILE A 260 -3.99 -17.06 -8.34
N TYR A 261 -4.57 -17.82 -9.27
CA TYR A 261 -6.02 -18.04 -9.33
C TYR A 261 -6.60 -18.76 -8.11
N ASP A 262 -5.75 -19.51 -7.40
CA ASP A 262 -6.12 -20.21 -6.17
C ASP A 262 -5.89 -19.31 -4.95
N HIS A 263 -4.71 -18.68 -4.87
CA HIS A 263 -4.26 -17.95 -3.68
C HIS A 263 -4.86 -16.55 -3.56
N TYR A 264 -5.00 -15.83 -4.68
CA TYR A 264 -5.49 -14.46 -4.65
C TYR A 264 -6.91 -14.34 -4.11
N PRO A 265 -7.92 -15.11 -4.60
CA PRO A 265 -9.27 -15.01 -4.07
C PRO A 265 -9.35 -15.36 -2.57
N GLN A 266 -8.55 -16.34 -2.11
CA GLN A 266 -8.53 -16.73 -0.69
C GLN A 266 -8.02 -15.60 0.20
N LEU A 267 -6.89 -14.98 -0.17
CA LEU A 267 -6.33 -13.87 0.58
C LEU A 267 -7.24 -12.62 0.50
N ALA A 268 -7.87 -12.38 -0.66
CA ALA A 268 -8.82 -11.30 -0.83
C ALA A 268 -10.05 -11.45 0.08
N GLU A 269 -10.63 -12.65 0.17
CA GLU A 269 -11.74 -12.93 1.09
C GLU A 269 -11.32 -12.77 2.56
N LEU A 270 -10.12 -13.22 2.92
CA LEU A 270 -9.56 -13.03 4.26
C LEU A 270 -9.43 -11.54 4.61
N ALA A 271 -8.75 -10.77 3.75
CA ALA A 271 -8.58 -9.32 3.91
C ALA A 271 -9.93 -8.59 3.98
N LYS A 272 -10.89 -8.96 3.13
CA LYS A 272 -12.26 -8.42 3.14
C LYS A 272 -12.98 -8.70 4.46
N SER A 273 -12.87 -9.91 5.00
CA SER A 273 -13.42 -10.24 6.32
C SER A 273 -12.77 -9.42 7.42
N GLN A 274 -11.44 -9.35 7.41
CA GLN A 274 -10.64 -8.63 8.41
C GLN A 274 -10.94 -7.13 8.42
N LEU A 275 -11.04 -6.48 7.26
CA LEU A 275 -11.41 -5.07 7.16
C LEU A 275 -12.78 -4.79 7.80
N LYS A 276 -13.74 -5.72 7.67
CA LYS A 276 -15.06 -5.60 8.29
C LYS A 276 -15.01 -5.78 9.81
N ASP A 277 -14.03 -6.51 10.34
CA ASP A 277 -13.87 -6.72 11.79
C ASP A 277 -13.47 -5.45 12.55
N TYR A 278 -12.97 -4.41 11.86
CA TYR A 278 -12.79 -3.09 12.49
C TYR A 278 -14.10 -2.50 13.04
N PHE A 279 -15.23 -2.93 12.49
CA PHE A 279 -16.54 -2.35 12.78
C PHE A 279 -17.37 -3.37 13.56
N THR A 280 -17.42 -3.22 14.88
CA THR A 280 -18.02 -4.20 15.80
C THR A 280 -19.48 -3.90 16.16
N VAL A 281 -20.02 -2.76 15.71
CA VAL A 281 -21.38 -2.28 16.01
C VAL A 281 -22.27 -2.20 14.77
N SER A 282 -23.59 -2.25 14.95
CA SER A 282 -24.55 -2.08 13.85
C SER A 282 -24.56 -0.65 13.28
N GLY A 283 -25.14 -0.47 12.09
CA GLY A 283 -25.28 0.86 11.46
C GLY A 283 -24.07 1.34 10.66
N LEU A 284 -23.07 0.48 10.45
CA LEU A 284 -21.87 0.73 9.66
C LEU A 284 -21.86 -0.11 8.37
N ASP A 285 -23.03 -0.34 7.81
CA ASP A 285 -23.19 -1.25 6.67
C ASP A 285 -22.67 -0.64 5.37
N ASP A 286 -22.69 0.69 5.23
CA ASP A 286 -22.17 1.35 4.02
C ASP A 286 -20.68 1.12 3.83
N ILE A 287 -19.87 1.28 4.89
CA ILE A 287 -18.43 1.03 4.79
C ILE A 287 -18.12 -0.46 4.62
N ARG A 288 -18.91 -1.36 5.23
CA ARG A 288 -18.78 -2.81 5.01
C ARG A 288 -19.07 -3.20 3.57
N ASN A 289 -20.16 -2.68 3.01
CA ASN A 289 -20.54 -2.86 1.61
C ASN A 289 -19.49 -2.25 0.67
N TRP A 290 -18.80 -1.19 1.10
CA TRP A 290 -17.71 -0.59 0.32
C TRP A 290 -16.51 -1.54 0.23
N PHE A 291 -16.09 -2.16 1.34
CA PHE A 291 -15.06 -3.21 1.29
C PHE A 291 -15.48 -4.39 0.42
N ASP A 292 -16.74 -4.82 0.53
CA ASP A 292 -17.27 -5.88 -0.33
C ASP A 292 -17.09 -5.50 -1.81
N HIS A 293 -17.49 -4.29 -2.19
CA HIS A 293 -17.39 -3.86 -3.57
C HIS A 293 -15.94 -3.80 -4.08
N ILE A 294 -15.04 -3.12 -3.38
CA ILE A 294 -13.68 -2.87 -3.89
C ILE A 294 -12.86 -4.17 -3.94
N ILE A 295 -13.02 -5.07 -2.97
CA ILE A 295 -12.29 -6.33 -2.94
C ILE A 295 -12.87 -7.31 -3.96
N ASP A 296 -14.20 -7.40 -4.10
CA ASP A 296 -14.83 -8.22 -5.15
C ASP A 296 -14.43 -7.74 -6.55
N MET A 297 -14.26 -6.43 -6.73
CA MET A 297 -13.71 -5.85 -7.95
C MET A 297 -12.25 -6.28 -8.17
N GLY A 298 -11.41 -6.24 -7.14
CA GLY A 298 -10.04 -6.77 -7.22
C GLY A 298 -9.99 -8.24 -7.62
N ILE A 299 -10.84 -9.09 -7.03
CA ILE A 299 -11.02 -10.51 -7.41
C ILE A 299 -11.44 -10.62 -8.86
N LYS A 300 -12.45 -9.85 -9.30
CA LYS A 300 -12.93 -9.89 -10.68
C LYS A 300 -11.80 -9.56 -11.66
N PHE A 301 -11.00 -8.54 -11.37
CA PHE A 301 -9.86 -8.17 -12.21
C PHE A 301 -8.83 -9.29 -12.23
N ARG A 302 -8.36 -9.81 -11.09
CA ARG A 302 -7.32 -10.85 -11.10
C ARG A 302 -7.75 -12.22 -11.61
N VAL A 303 -9.01 -12.60 -11.40
CA VAL A 303 -9.50 -13.91 -11.86
C VAL A 303 -9.96 -13.90 -13.30
N ARG A 304 -10.50 -12.77 -13.80
CA ARG A 304 -11.07 -12.71 -15.17
C ARG A 304 -10.20 -11.94 -16.16
N ASN A 305 -9.28 -11.10 -15.69
CA ASN A 305 -8.41 -10.27 -16.50
C ASN A 305 -7.11 -9.93 -15.76
N ILE A 306 -6.30 -10.96 -15.48
CA ILE A 306 -5.05 -10.81 -14.71
C ILE A 306 -4.11 -9.76 -15.30
N SER A 307 -4.17 -9.57 -16.62
CA SER A 307 -3.35 -8.68 -17.43
C SER A 307 -4.00 -7.33 -17.71
N PHE A 308 -4.98 -6.88 -16.91
CA PHE A 308 -5.71 -5.62 -17.15
C PHE A 308 -4.84 -4.37 -17.32
N TRP A 309 -3.62 -4.35 -16.77
CA TRP A 309 -2.67 -3.27 -17.03
C TRP A 309 -2.25 -3.20 -18.50
N VAL A 310 -2.20 -4.33 -19.21
CA VAL A 310 -1.95 -4.39 -20.65
C VAL A 310 -3.05 -3.65 -21.41
N ASP A 311 -4.31 -3.78 -21.01
CA ASP A 311 -5.44 -3.07 -21.66
C ASP A 311 -5.28 -1.55 -21.59
N ILE A 312 -4.62 -1.05 -20.54
CA ILE A 312 -4.30 0.37 -20.37
C ILE A 312 -3.05 0.71 -21.17
N LEU A 313 -1.93 0.02 -20.90
CA LEU A 313 -0.58 0.41 -21.34
C LEU A 313 -0.30 0.12 -22.83
N ASN A 314 -0.95 -0.89 -23.41
CA ASN A 314 -0.78 -1.26 -24.81
C ASN A 314 -1.43 -0.27 -25.79
N ALA A 315 -2.14 0.75 -25.29
CA ALA A 315 -2.71 1.78 -26.13
C ALA A 315 -1.60 2.63 -26.82
N PRO A 316 -1.85 3.12 -28.05
CA PRO A 316 -0.80 3.68 -28.91
C PRO A 316 -0.35 5.10 -28.52
N SER A 317 -1.07 5.78 -27.62
CA SER A 317 -0.71 7.13 -27.17
C SER A 317 -1.02 7.34 -25.69
N LYS A 318 -0.26 8.24 -25.05
CA LYS A 318 -0.49 8.64 -23.64
C LYS A 318 -1.91 9.13 -23.39
N LEU A 319 -2.52 9.83 -24.35
CA LEU A 319 -3.91 10.29 -24.26
C LEU A 319 -4.89 9.10 -24.12
N ILE A 320 -4.81 8.10 -24.99
CA ILE A 320 -5.70 6.94 -24.93
C ILE A 320 -5.42 6.10 -23.68
N ARG A 321 -4.15 5.99 -23.26
CA ARG A 321 -3.80 5.32 -21.99
C ARG A 321 -4.44 6.02 -20.79
N ARG A 322 -4.43 7.37 -20.76
CA ARG A 322 -5.11 8.15 -19.72
C ARG A 322 -6.62 7.95 -19.74
N ASP A 323 -7.24 7.94 -20.90
CA ASP A 323 -8.68 7.67 -21.02
C ASP A 323 -9.02 6.27 -20.49
N ASN A 324 -8.22 5.25 -20.84
CA ASN A 324 -8.38 3.89 -20.33
C ASN A 324 -8.17 3.83 -18.81
N PHE A 325 -7.19 4.57 -18.27
CA PHE A 325 -6.98 4.70 -16.84
C PHE A 325 -8.17 5.37 -16.14
N VAL A 326 -8.77 6.41 -16.72
CA VAL A 326 -10.01 7.03 -16.20
C VAL A 326 -11.18 6.05 -16.20
N LEU A 327 -11.26 5.11 -17.16
CA LEU A 327 -12.25 4.03 -17.11
C LEU A 327 -12.00 3.07 -15.93
N LEU A 328 -10.75 2.85 -15.54
CA LEU A 328 -10.42 2.09 -14.32
C LEU A 328 -10.91 2.83 -13.07
N THR A 329 -10.68 4.16 -12.98
CA THR A 329 -11.15 4.97 -11.84
C THR A 329 -12.67 5.00 -11.70
N LYS A 330 -13.40 4.96 -12.82
CA LYS A 330 -14.88 4.86 -12.81
C LYS A 330 -15.39 3.51 -12.29
N GLN A 331 -14.59 2.44 -12.37
CA GLN A 331 -14.97 1.12 -11.90
C GLN A 331 -14.73 0.92 -10.40
N PHE A 332 -13.59 1.39 -9.90
CA PHE A 332 -13.21 1.25 -8.48
C PHE A 332 -13.64 2.45 -7.63
N GLY A 333 -13.88 3.61 -8.24
CA GLY A 333 -14.04 4.87 -7.52
C GLY A 333 -12.71 5.37 -6.91
N PHE A 334 -12.76 6.55 -6.33
CA PHE A 334 -11.69 7.11 -5.50
C PHE A 334 -11.98 6.81 -4.02
N PRO A 335 -11.01 6.28 -3.27
CA PRO A 335 -11.18 6.09 -1.84
C PRO A 335 -11.06 7.47 -1.15
N LEU A 336 -10.86 7.53 0.17
CA LEU A 336 -10.79 8.82 0.85
C LEU A 336 -9.57 9.61 0.36
N MET A 337 -9.79 10.80 -0.17
CA MET A 337 -8.72 11.70 -0.62
C MET A 337 -8.76 13.01 0.15
N SER A 338 -7.61 13.69 0.24
CA SER A 338 -7.55 15.08 0.68
C SER A 338 -6.52 15.90 -0.07
N ASN A 339 -6.77 17.20 -0.13
CA ASN A 339 -5.85 18.17 -0.70
C ASN A 339 -5.05 18.91 0.41
N SER A 340 -4.13 19.82 0.07
CA SER A 340 -3.33 20.60 1.03
C SER A 340 -4.14 21.50 1.98
N LYS A 341 -5.39 21.82 1.63
CA LYS A 341 -6.34 22.56 2.50
C LYS A 341 -7.04 21.66 3.51
N ASP A 342 -6.73 20.36 3.50
CA ASP A 342 -7.47 19.32 4.23
C ASP A 342 -8.96 19.35 3.87
N ALA A 343 -9.29 19.62 2.61
CA ALA A 343 -10.62 19.35 2.08
C ALA A 343 -10.68 17.88 1.65
N PHE A 344 -11.80 17.21 1.98
CA PHE A 344 -11.95 15.76 1.80
C PHE A 344 -12.92 15.42 0.68
N TYR A 345 -12.54 14.37 -0.04
CA TYR A 345 -13.19 13.90 -1.24
C TYR A 345 -13.32 12.39 -1.17
N PHE A 346 -14.46 11.87 -1.59
CA PHE A 346 -14.73 10.45 -1.72
C PHE A 346 -15.73 10.31 -2.87
N SER A 347 -15.51 9.34 -3.75
CA SER A 347 -16.39 9.12 -4.90
C SER A 347 -16.37 7.66 -5.27
N HIS A 348 -17.52 6.99 -5.22
CA HIS A 348 -17.60 5.59 -5.57
C HIS A 348 -18.87 5.30 -6.38
N PRO A 349 -18.80 4.46 -7.43
CA PRO A 349 -19.88 4.32 -8.42
C PRO A 349 -21.18 3.77 -7.85
N LYS A 350 -21.13 3.07 -6.71
CA LYS A 350 -22.31 2.41 -6.11
C LYS A 350 -22.64 2.85 -4.69
N ILE A 351 -21.70 3.51 -4.00
CA ILE A 351 -21.78 3.70 -2.55
C ILE A 351 -21.38 5.13 -2.26
N ALA A 352 -22.29 5.89 -1.65
CA ALA A 352 -21.99 7.22 -1.13
C ALA A 352 -22.07 7.12 0.39
N THR A 353 -20.97 7.38 1.08
CA THR A 353 -20.94 7.29 2.53
C THR A 353 -19.90 8.22 3.14
N ASP A 354 -20.27 8.86 4.24
CA ASP A 354 -19.33 9.62 5.07
C ASP A 354 -18.59 8.71 6.07
N GLN A 355 -19.01 7.45 6.22
CA GLN A 355 -18.39 6.48 7.14
C GLN A 355 -16.94 6.16 6.78
N ILE A 356 -16.54 6.38 5.52
CA ILE A 356 -15.16 6.17 5.03
C ILE A 356 -14.11 6.93 5.84
N VAL A 357 -14.50 8.05 6.47
CA VAL A 357 -13.64 8.83 7.38
C VAL A 357 -13.13 7.99 8.56
N LEU A 358 -13.88 6.97 8.97
CA LEU A 358 -13.51 6.12 10.09
C LEU A 358 -12.20 5.37 9.83
N LEU A 359 -11.83 5.09 8.57
CA LEU A 359 -10.53 4.50 8.24
C LEU A 359 -9.36 5.43 8.58
N ARG A 360 -9.54 6.74 8.34
CA ARG A 360 -8.56 7.74 8.77
C ARG A 360 -8.47 7.78 10.31
N ALA A 361 -9.57 7.57 11.01
CA ALA A 361 -9.58 7.51 12.47
C ALA A 361 -8.88 6.27 13.03
N ILE A 362 -9.14 5.09 12.45
CA ILE A 362 -8.42 3.83 12.72
C ILE A 362 -6.92 4.06 12.56
N GLN A 363 -6.51 4.70 11.45
CA GLN A 363 -5.11 5.03 11.20
C GLN A 363 -4.48 5.89 12.33
N GLU A 364 -5.20 6.88 12.86
CA GLU A 364 -4.72 7.71 13.97
C GLU A 364 -4.68 6.93 15.30
N VAL A 365 -5.64 6.04 15.55
CA VAL A 365 -5.58 5.13 16.71
C VAL A 365 -4.35 4.22 16.60
N ASN A 366 -4.07 3.65 15.43
CA ASN A 366 -2.90 2.82 15.22
C ASN A 366 -1.59 3.61 15.41
N LYS A 367 -1.52 4.87 14.96
CA LYS A 367 -0.35 5.74 15.25
C LYS A 367 -0.14 5.98 16.74
N LEU A 368 -1.20 6.20 17.50
CA LEU A 368 -1.12 6.34 18.95
C LEU A 368 -0.61 5.04 19.58
N LEU A 369 -1.29 3.92 19.32
CA LEU A 369 -1.02 2.65 19.98
C LEU A 369 0.31 2.02 19.55
N LEU A 370 0.64 2.04 18.26
CA LEU A 370 1.80 1.33 17.72
C LEU A 370 3.06 2.19 17.61
N ASN A 371 2.91 3.51 17.48
CA ASN A 371 4.04 4.43 17.32
C ASN A 371 4.18 5.44 18.47
N GLY A 372 3.26 5.47 19.45
CA GLY A 372 3.29 6.44 20.54
C GLY A 372 3.03 7.88 20.09
N GLN A 373 2.37 8.09 18.95
CA GLN A 373 2.15 9.43 18.42
C GLN A 373 1.22 10.24 19.34
N LYS A 374 1.69 11.37 19.85
CA LYS A 374 0.88 12.34 20.61
C LYS A 374 -0.05 13.12 19.67
N GLY A 375 -1.29 13.32 20.09
CA GLY A 375 -2.30 14.12 19.38
C GLY A 375 -2.90 13.46 18.12
N CYS A 376 -3.92 14.11 17.55
CA CYS A 376 -4.65 13.61 16.37
C CYS A 376 -4.45 14.53 15.15
N GLN A 377 -3.92 13.98 14.06
CA GLN A 377 -3.67 14.74 12.82
C GLN A 377 -4.96 15.05 12.05
N MET A 378 -6.10 14.49 12.46
CA MET A 378 -7.41 14.83 11.91
C MET A 378 -8.00 16.12 12.49
N LYS A 379 -7.29 16.88 13.34
CA LYS A 379 -7.81 18.14 13.90
C LYS A 379 -8.28 19.11 12.82
N LYS A 380 -7.49 19.30 11.76
CA LYS A 380 -7.88 20.15 10.62
C LYS A 380 -9.07 19.58 9.84
N PHE A 381 -9.11 18.25 9.65
CA PHE A 381 -10.28 17.53 9.11
C PHE A 381 -11.55 17.87 9.90
N CYS A 382 -11.47 17.76 11.23
CA CYS A 382 -12.60 17.98 12.13
C CYS A 382 -13.07 19.44 12.16
N SER A 383 -12.20 20.39 11.83
CA SER A 383 -12.54 21.83 11.73
C SER A 383 -13.08 22.24 10.36
N TYR A 384 -12.88 21.42 9.33
CA TYR A 384 -13.23 21.81 7.96
C TYR A 384 -14.76 21.73 7.76
N PRO A 385 -15.44 22.84 7.43
CA PRO A 385 -16.89 22.86 7.41
C PRO A 385 -17.45 22.19 6.15
N LYS A 386 -18.15 21.06 6.33
CA LYS A 386 -19.28 20.67 5.46
C LYS A 386 -20.64 20.80 6.15
N SER A 387 -20.69 20.70 7.48
CA SER A 387 -21.94 20.86 8.26
C SER A 387 -21.75 21.31 9.72
N LYS A 388 -20.63 20.97 10.39
CA LYS A 388 -20.32 21.44 11.76
C LYS A 388 -18.84 21.23 12.09
N ASP A 389 -18.23 22.19 12.81
CA ASP A 389 -16.92 22.00 13.45
C ASP A 389 -17.07 21.07 14.67
N ILE A 390 -16.34 19.95 14.67
CA ILE A 390 -16.35 18.95 15.76
C ILE A 390 -15.04 18.93 16.56
N THR A 391 -14.22 19.98 16.43
CA THR A 391 -13.01 20.16 17.24
C THR A 391 -13.35 20.54 18.68
N SER A 392 -12.40 20.28 19.58
CA SER A 392 -12.48 20.64 21.00
C SER A 392 -11.08 20.76 21.58
N GLU A 393 -10.98 21.27 22.81
CA GLU A 393 -9.74 21.27 23.60
C GLU A 393 -9.16 19.86 23.82
N LEU A 394 -9.99 18.82 23.75
CA LEU A 394 -9.57 17.41 23.85
C LEU A 394 -9.11 16.81 22.51
N CYS A 395 -8.86 17.60 21.47
CA CYS A 395 -8.34 17.08 20.19
C CYS A 395 -6.94 16.47 20.31
N ASP A 396 -6.15 16.87 21.31
CA ASP A 396 -4.82 16.33 21.55
C ASP A 396 -4.85 15.08 22.46
N GLU A 397 -6.00 14.83 23.11
CA GLU A 397 -6.27 13.65 23.93
C GLU A 397 -7.64 13.03 23.56
N PRO A 398 -7.86 12.65 22.30
CA PRO A 398 -9.18 12.29 21.79
C PRO A 398 -9.80 11.04 22.46
N TRP A 399 -8.99 10.19 23.10
CA TRP A 399 -9.45 9.06 23.92
C TRP A 399 -10.23 9.50 25.17
N LYS A 400 -10.06 10.75 25.64
CA LYS A 400 -10.84 11.32 26.76
C LYS A 400 -12.25 11.77 26.35
N ARG A 401 -12.56 11.83 25.05
CA ARG A 401 -13.87 12.28 24.55
C ARG A 401 -14.91 11.15 24.69
N THR A 402 -16.12 11.50 25.11
CA THR A 402 -17.25 10.56 25.18
C THR A 402 -18.05 10.57 23.88
N VAL A 403 -18.61 9.41 23.49
CA VAL A 403 -19.46 9.30 22.28
C VAL A 403 -20.78 10.06 22.44
N LEU A 404 -21.27 10.22 23.68
CA LEU A 404 -22.57 10.84 23.97
C LEU A 404 -22.54 12.38 23.97
N GLU A 405 -21.47 12.99 24.47
CA GLU A 405 -21.44 14.44 24.67
C GLU A 405 -20.58 15.16 23.62
N ASN A 406 -19.51 14.51 23.15
CA ASN A 406 -18.55 15.17 22.26
C ASN A 406 -17.85 14.18 21.30
N PRO A 407 -18.58 13.43 20.45
CA PRO A 407 -17.99 12.42 19.59
C PRO A 407 -17.12 13.03 18.50
N CYS A 408 -15.97 12.39 18.23
CA CYS A 408 -15.23 12.55 16.99
C CYS A 408 -14.92 11.18 16.38
N PRO A 409 -14.51 11.09 15.10
CA PRO A 409 -14.19 9.81 14.46
C PRO A 409 -13.22 8.94 15.27
N PHE A 410 -12.18 9.56 15.86
CA PHE A 410 -11.24 8.86 16.74
C PHE A 410 -11.93 8.26 17.97
N SER A 411 -12.72 9.07 18.70
CA SER A 411 -13.39 8.59 19.91
C SER A 411 -14.45 7.53 19.59
N VAL A 412 -15.11 7.63 18.43
CA VAL A 412 -16.04 6.60 17.98
C VAL A 412 -15.33 5.26 17.81
N ILE A 413 -14.18 5.21 17.12
CA ILE A 413 -13.37 3.99 16.99
C ILE A 413 -12.89 3.49 18.35
N TRP A 414 -12.35 4.38 19.17
CA TRP A 414 -11.83 4.06 20.50
C TRP A 414 -12.88 3.36 21.38
N HIS A 415 -14.10 3.91 21.42
CA HIS A 415 -15.20 3.32 22.19
C HIS A 415 -15.75 2.05 21.53
N MET A 416 -15.86 2.02 20.20
CA MET A 416 -16.30 0.84 19.45
C MET A 416 -15.41 -0.39 19.70
N TRP A 417 -14.11 -0.18 19.91
CA TRP A 417 -13.16 -1.22 20.23
C TRP A 417 -13.09 -1.58 21.72
N GLY A 418 -13.96 -1.00 22.55
CA GLY A 418 -14.04 -1.28 23.98
C GLY A 418 -12.98 -0.57 24.84
N LEU A 419 -12.27 0.41 24.28
CA LEU A 419 -11.17 1.11 24.96
C LEU A 419 -11.65 2.29 25.83
N ALA A 420 -12.96 2.44 26.04
CA ALA A 420 -13.48 3.47 26.93
C ALA A 420 -12.87 3.36 28.34
N GLY A 421 -12.32 4.47 28.84
CA GLY A 421 -11.62 4.51 30.14
C GLY A 421 -10.15 4.10 30.10
N ILE A 422 -9.62 3.66 28.95
CA ILE A 422 -8.18 3.43 28.77
C ILE A 422 -7.45 4.77 28.57
N SER A 423 -6.32 4.94 29.27
CA SER A 423 -5.49 6.14 29.21
C SER A 423 -4.06 5.81 28.73
N PRO A 424 -3.60 6.35 27.59
CA PRO A 424 -2.22 6.24 27.15
C PRO A 424 -1.25 7.03 28.05
N ILE A 425 -0.13 6.41 28.41
CA ILE A 425 1.06 7.00 29.02
C ILE A 425 2.16 6.98 27.98
N PHE A 426 2.69 8.14 27.65
CA PHE A 426 3.77 8.25 26.68
C PHE A 426 5.11 8.06 27.40
N ASN A 427 5.96 7.20 26.87
CA ASN A 427 7.36 7.19 27.26
C ASN A 427 8.01 8.51 26.80
N ASP A 428 8.74 9.15 27.71
CA ASP A 428 9.52 10.36 27.42
C ASP A 428 10.81 10.06 26.64
#